data_AF-A0A8S0WZP9-F1
#
_entry.id   AF-A0A8S0WZP9-F1
#
_cell.length_a   1.000
_cell.length_b   1.000
_cell.length_c   1.000
_cell.angle_alpha   90.00
_cell.angle_beta   90.00
_cell.angle_gamma   90.00
#
_symmetry.space_group_name_H-M   'P 1'
#
loop_
_entity.id
_entity.type
_entity.pdbx_description
1 polymer ?
#
loop_
_entity_poly.entity_id
_entity_poly.type
_entity_poly.pdbx_seq_one_letter_code
_entity_poly.pdbx_strand_id
1 'polypeptide(L)'
;MFLTWVEQVKGIELTLWRGEERLESRCFPPYGPAAGGQNTDPDALRAACEGWLGGLGVSALRVVLVSGLDFRGPASGSCRVDKLARAFGACLCAIPLWWEEDLPESAQVSGFPGIKRKGIYDRIAHEAALCRLERESGQNLPAGIIVASLGEGVSVAAYAGGRLLDVNNARDGEGPMGWKFCGSLPTEPFVHWAFTGGKTRAQLESALDEEGGWAAYKGMMSPEEWEEIMAYQVVKEIGAMRAVLKQRVDKIVLTGEMASLSGMARIKKRLPPDPAVREIPGADRALGLARIWLTDMRLAAERGGKLD
;
A
#
# COMPACT_ATOMS: atom_id res chain seq x y z
N MET A 1 -9.89 19.73 10.38
CA MET A 1 -10.41 18.82 9.35
C MET A 1 -9.40 18.75 8.22
N PHE A 2 -9.27 17.58 7.60
CA PHE A 2 -8.43 17.38 6.42
C PHE A 2 -9.18 16.51 5.41
N LEU A 3 -8.74 16.54 4.15
CA LEU A 3 -9.32 15.79 3.05
C LEU A 3 -8.33 14.74 2.57
N THR A 4 -8.80 13.54 2.28
CA THR A 4 -8.02 12.53 1.55
C THR A 4 -8.55 12.41 0.12
N TRP A 5 -7.63 12.22 -0.81
CA TRP A 5 -7.84 12.04 -2.24
C TRP A 5 -7.25 10.71 -2.67
N VAL A 6 -8.08 9.89 -3.29
CA VAL A 6 -7.69 8.58 -3.83
C VAL A 6 -8.20 8.51 -5.26
N GLU A 7 -7.28 8.37 -6.21
CA GLU A 7 -7.64 8.09 -7.60
C GLU A 7 -7.90 6.60 -7.77
N GLN A 8 -9.07 6.28 -8.32
CA GLN A 8 -9.48 4.93 -8.67
C GLN A 8 -9.83 4.86 -10.16
N VAL A 9 -9.89 3.65 -10.71
CA VAL A 9 -10.29 3.40 -12.11
C VAL A 9 -11.66 4.02 -12.46
N LYS A 10 -12.54 4.25 -11.47
CA LYS A 10 -13.91 4.76 -11.65
C LYS A 10 -14.08 6.26 -11.33
N GLY A 11 -13.04 6.96 -10.88
CA GLY A 11 -13.12 8.36 -10.46
C GLY A 11 -12.22 8.68 -9.27
N ILE A 12 -12.41 9.88 -8.72
CA ILE A 12 -11.67 10.39 -7.56
C ILE A 12 -12.57 10.29 -6.34
N GLU A 13 -12.18 9.50 -5.34
CA GLU A 13 -12.84 9.51 -4.04
C GLU A 13 -12.21 10.58 -3.14
N LEU A 14 -13.04 11.50 -2.66
CA LEU A 14 -12.69 12.50 -1.66
C LEU A 14 -13.38 12.18 -0.34
N THR A 15 -12.61 12.08 0.74
CA THR A 15 -13.15 11.79 2.07
C THR A 15 -12.73 12.87 3.05
N LEU A 16 -13.69 13.43 3.77
CA LEU A 16 -13.49 14.45 4.80
C LEU A 16 -13.29 13.80 6.17
N TRP A 17 -12.26 14.24 6.88
CA TRP A 17 -11.87 13.70 8.18
C TRP A 17 -11.78 14.78 9.27
N ARG A 18 -12.12 14.39 10.50
CA ARG A 18 -11.90 15.16 11.73
C ARG A 18 -11.07 14.32 12.70
N GLY A 19 -9.76 14.58 12.75
CA GLY A 19 -8.85 13.67 13.43
C GLY A 19 -8.91 12.31 12.75
N GLU A 20 -9.08 11.24 13.52
CA GLU A 20 -9.26 9.89 12.97
C GLU A 20 -10.72 9.64 12.51
N GLU A 21 -11.68 10.50 12.78
CA GLU A 21 -13.09 10.26 12.44
C GLU A 21 -13.39 10.58 10.97
N ARG A 22 -13.93 9.60 10.23
CA ARG A 22 -14.47 9.79 8.87
C ARG A 22 -15.82 10.49 8.99
N LEU A 23 -15.96 11.66 8.37
CA LEU A 23 -17.21 12.41 8.39
C LEU A 23 -18.08 12.04 7.18
N GLU A 24 -17.57 12.26 5.97
CA GLU A 24 -18.31 12.04 4.73
C GLU A 24 -17.35 11.70 3.59
N SER A 25 -17.82 10.95 2.59
CA SER A 25 -17.07 10.68 1.37
C SER A 25 -17.93 10.89 0.13
N ARG A 26 -17.31 11.37 -0.94
CA ARG A 26 -17.96 11.61 -2.22
C ARG A 26 -17.02 11.25 -3.37
N CYS A 27 -17.56 10.55 -4.36
CA CYS A 27 -16.85 10.24 -5.59
C CYS A 27 -17.12 11.32 -6.64
N PHE A 28 -16.05 11.77 -7.28
CA PHE A 28 -16.04 12.74 -8.37
C PHE A 28 -15.50 12.09 -9.65
N PRO A 29 -15.82 12.60 -10.84
CA PRO A 29 -15.26 12.10 -12.08
C PRO A 29 -13.72 12.22 -12.12
N PRO A 30 -13.02 11.39 -12.91
CA PRO A 30 -11.56 11.42 -13.00
C PRO A 30 -11.02 12.74 -13.57
N TYR A 31 -9.77 13.06 -13.19
CA TYR A 31 -9.05 14.27 -13.60
C TYR A 31 -7.94 13.95 -14.62
N GLY A 32 -7.94 14.63 -15.77
CA GLY A 32 -6.90 14.50 -16.81
C GLY A 32 -7.30 13.65 -18.02
N PRO A 33 -6.42 13.51 -19.04
CA PRO A 33 -6.74 12.82 -20.28
C PRO A 33 -6.87 11.32 -20.06
N ALA A 34 -8.09 10.82 -19.92
CA ALA A 34 -8.41 9.41 -20.08
C ALA A 34 -8.84 9.16 -21.53
N ALA A 35 -8.48 8.00 -22.08
CA ALA A 35 -8.93 7.53 -23.39
C ALA A 35 -10.44 7.26 -23.36
N GLY A 36 -11.27 8.29 -23.55
CA GLY A 36 -12.72 8.15 -23.61
C GLY A 36 -13.52 9.27 -22.93
N GLY A 37 -13.46 10.49 -23.48
CA GLY A 37 -14.67 11.32 -23.67
C GLY A 37 -15.25 12.16 -22.52
N GLN A 38 -14.77 12.10 -21.27
CA GLN A 38 -15.20 13.08 -20.24
C GLN A 38 -14.00 13.64 -19.47
N ASN A 39 -13.54 14.82 -19.90
CA ASN A 39 -12.54 15.61 -19.18
C ASN A 39 -13.24 16.44 -18.10
N THR A 40 -12.77 16.37 -16.84
CA THR A 40 -13.12 17.36 -15.83
C THR A 40 -11.97 18.34 -15.67
N ASP A 41 -12.25 19.63 -15.85
CA ASP A 41 -11.33 20.74 -15.63
C ASP A 41 -11.02 20.91 -14.11
N PRO A 42 -9.79 21.28 -13.68
CA PRO A 42 -9.47 21.44 -12.25
C PRO A 42 -10.41 22.39 -11.52
N ASP A 43 -10.80 23.48 -12.17
CA ASP A 43 -11.67 24.49 -11.58
C ASP A 43 -13.11 23.97 -11.44
N ALA A 44 -13.57 23.13 -12.38
CA ALA A 44 -14.86 22.45 -12.27
C ALA A 44 -14.87 21.44 -11.12
N LEU A 45 -13.79 20.67 -10.96
CA LEU A 45 -13.63 19.76 -9.82
C LEU A 45 -13.59 20.54 -8.50
N ARG A 46 -12.84 21.66 -8.46
CA ARG A 46 -12.77 22.55 -7.30
C ARG A 46 -14.14 23.09 -6.92
N ALA A 47 -14.87 23.67 -7.87
CA ALA A 47 -16.20 24.23 -7.61
C ALA A 47 -17.18 23.16 -7.09
N ALA A 48 -17.13 21.95 -7.65
CA ALA A 48 -17.94 20.83 -7.16
C ALA A 48 -17.58 20.42 -5.72
N CYS A 49 -16.28 20.44 -5.38
CA CYS A 49 -15.80 20.14 -4.03
C CYS A 49 -16.16 21.26 -3.04
N GLU A 50 -15.97 22.53 -3.41
CA GLU A 50 -16.33 23.68 -2.57
C GLU A 50 -17.84 23.74 -2.31
N GLY A 51 -18.66 23.46 -3.33
CA GLY A 51 -20.11 23.34 -3.16
C GLY A 51 -20.51 22.20 -2.22
N TRP A 52 -19.85 21.04 -2.35
CA TRP A 52 -20.04 19.91 -1.43
C TRP A 52 -19.65 20.26 0.01
N LEU A 53 -18.43 20.77 0.21
CA LEU A 53 -17.91 21.15 1.53
C LEU A 53 -18.71 22.28 2.17
N GLY A 54 -19.14 23.26 1.37
CA GLY A 54 -20.03 24.34 1.80
C GLY A 54 -21.40 23.82 2.27
N GLY A 55 -21.95 22.81 1.59
CA GLY A 55 -23.16 22.11 2.03
C GLY A 55 -23.01 21.41 3.39
N LEU A 56 -21.78 21.05 3.76
CA LEU A 56 -21.44 20.47 5.07
C LEU A 56 -21.05 21.52 6.13
N GLY A 57 -21.12 22.81 5.80
CA GLY A 57 -20.69 23.90 6.69
C GLY A 57 -19.17 23.98 6.89
N VAL A 58 -18.38 23.36 6.01
CA VAL A 58 -16.92 23.37 6.07
C VAL A 58 -16.41 24.57 5.27
N SER A 59 -16.05 25.63 5.98
CA SER A 59 -15.59 26.90 5.37
C SER A 59 -14.09 26.98 5.12
N ALA A 60 -13.29 26.05 5.67
CA ALA A 60 -11.84 26.04 5.49
C ALA A 60 -11.26 24.62 5.54
N LEU A 61 -10.48 24.26 4.52
CA LEU A 61 -9.70 23.04 4.46
C LEU A 61 -8.23 23.34 4.76
N ARG A 62 -7.59 22.56 5.65
CA ARG A 62 -6.19 22.80 6.03
C ARG A 62 -5.19 21.95 5.25
N VAL A 63 -5.57 20.73 4.86
CA VAL A 63 -4.68 19.73 4.25
C VAL A 63 -5.45 18.85 3.27
N VAL A 64 -4.85 18.54 2.12
CA VAL A 64 -5.28 17.52 1.16
C VAL A 64 -4.19 16.44 1.06
N LEU A 65 -4.54 15.20 1.38
CA LEU A 65 -3.69 14.02 1.25
C LEU A 65 -3.98 13.31 -0.06
N VAL A 66 -2.96 12.91 -0.81
CA VAL A 66 -3.10 12.36 -2.16
C VAL A 66 -2.39 11.02 -2.26
N SER A 67 -3.07 9.99 -2.75
CA SER A 67 -2.48 8.66 -3.07
C SER A 67 -2.72 8.26 -4.51
N GLY A 68 -1.88 7.40 -5.07
CA GLY A 68 -2.02 6.91 -6.44
C GLY A 68 -0.95 7.38 -7.42
N LEU A 69 0.05 8.14 -6.95
CA LEU A 69 1.11 8.65 -7.80
C LEU A 69 2.26 7.64 -7.86
N ASP A 70 2.49 7.05 -9.04
CA ASP A 70 3.77 6.43 -9.35
C ASP A 70 4.77 7.52 -9.76
N PHE A 71 5.69 7.85 -8.86
CA PHE A 71 6.68 8.92 -9.06
C PHE A 71 7.81 8.55 -10.04
N ARG A 72 7.84 7.31 -10.57
CA ARG A 72 8.86 6.87 -11.54
C ARG A 72 8.41 7.01 -13.01
N GLY A 73 7.12 7.24 -13.28
CA GLY A 73 6.57 7.49 -14.63
C GLY A 73 6.63 8.97 -15.08
N PRO A 74 6.54 9.27 -16.39
CA PRO A 74 6.72 10.62 -16.92
C PRO A 74 5.63 11.57 -16.44
N ALA A 75 6.00 12.48 -15.53
CA ALA A 75 5.49 13.84 -15.26
C ALA A 75 3.96 14.12 -15.14
N SER A 76 3.09 13.14 -15.35
CA SER A 76 1.64 13.36 -15.48
C SER A 76 0.91 13.28 -14.14
N GLY A 77 1.38 12.45 -13.20
CA GLY A 77 0.84 12.37 -11.84
C GLY A 77 1.20 13.57 -10.97
N SER A 78 2.49 13.94 -10.92
CA SER A 78 2.98 15.09 -10.12
C SER A 78 2.41 16.43 -10.60
N CYS A 79 2.37 16.67 -11.91
CA CYS A 79 1.82 17.91 -12.49
C CYS A 79 0.31 18.07 -12.25
N ARG A 80 -0.45 16.96 -12.22
CA ARG A 80 -1.89 16.98 -11.92
C ARG A 80 -2.14 17.40 -10.47
N VAL A 81 -1.33 16.87 -9.56
CA VAL A 81 -1.49 17.08 -8.12
C VAL A 81 -1.02 18.47 -7.69
N ASP A 82 0.03 19.00 -8.29
CA ASP A 82 0.46 20.39 -8.08
C ASP A 82 -0.62 21.41 -8.49
N LYS A 83 -1.33 21.17 -9.61
CA LYS A 83 -2.42 22.03 -10.07
C LYS A 83 -3.59 22.01 -9.08
N LEU A 84 -3.94 20.84 -8.56
CA LEU A 84 -4.96 20.65 -7.53
C LEU A 84 -4.58 21.36 -6.23
N ALA A 85 -3.36 21.17 -5.74
CA ALA A 85 -2.86 21.82 -4.52
C ALA A 85 -2.95 23.35 -4.59
N ARG A 86 -2.51 23.93 -5.71
CA ARG A 86 -2.60 25.37 -5.97
C ARG A 86 -4.05 25.86 -6.04
N ALA A 87 -4.95 25.07 -6.63
CA ALA A 87 -6.35 25.42 -6.76
C ALA A 87 -7.06 25.47 -5.38
N PHE A 88 -6.79 24.52 -4.49
CA PHE A 88 -7.47 24.45 -3.18
C PHE A 88 -6.84 25.34 -2.09
N GLY A 89 -5.65 25.91 -2.32
CA GLY A 89 -4.94 26.71 -1.30
C GLY A 89 -4.60 25.92 -0.03
N ALA A 90 -4.54 24.59 -0.12
CA ALA A 90 -4.29 23.68 0.98
C ALA A 90 -2.85 23.14 0.95
N CYS A 91 -2.34 22.72 2.10
CA CYS A 91 -1.10 21.95 2.16
C CYS A 91 -1.32 20.59 1.50
N LEU A 92 -0.47 20.24 0.55
CA LEU A 92 -0.50 18.98 -0.18
C LEU A 92 0.51 18.02 0.42
N CYS A 93 0.07 16.80 0.73
CA CYS A 93 0.98 15.70 1.03
C CYS A 93 0.64 14.53 0.10
N ALA A 94 1.57 14.22 -0.80
CA ALA A 94 1.47 13.11 -1.73
C ALA A 94 2.19 11.90 -1.15
N ILE A 95 1.47 10.79 -1.02
CA ILE A 95 1.98 9.54 -0.45
C ILE A 95 2.14 8.55 -1.61
N PRO A 96 3.35 8.05 -1.87
CA PRO A 96 3.58 7.06 -2.91
C PRO A 96 2.78 5.79 -2.64
N LEU A 97 2.36 5.09 -3.70
CA LEU A 97 1.68 3.80 -3.58
C LEU A 97 2.59 2.74 -2.93
N TRP A 98 3.89 2.81 -3.22
CA TRP A 98 4.93 1.95 -2.67
C TRP A 98 5.81 2.77 -1.75
N TRP A 99 5.83 2.43 -0.47
CA TRP A 99 6.58 3.14 0.54
C TRP A 99 7.88 2.40 0.84
N GLU A 100 9.02 3.11 0.77
CA GLU A 100 10.31 2.60 1.23
C GLU A 100 10.48 2.88 2.72
N GLU A 101 10.72 1.84 3.51
CA GLU A 101 10.93 1.90 4.94
C GLU A 101 12.38 1.58 5.32
N ASP A 102 12.91 2.39 6.23
CA ASP A 102 14.17 2.11 6.90
C ASP A 102 13.99 0.99 7.95
N LEU A 103 14.33 -0.23 7.56
CA LEU A 103 14.31 -1.38 8.46
C LEU A 103 15.39 -1.26 9.57
N PRO A 104 15.26 -1.96 10.71
CA PRO A 104 16.35 -2.08 11.68
C PRO A 104 17.62 -2.64 11.04
N GLU A 105 18.80 -2.28 11.56
CA GLU A 105 20.10 -2.69 10.99
C GLU A 105 20.18 -4.21 10.75
N SER A 106 19.72 -5.02 11.69
CA SER A 106 19.69 -6.49 11.57
C SER A 106 18.81 -7.01 10.44
N ALA A 107 17.79 -6.25 10.03
CA ALA A 107 16.90 -6.61 8.92
C ALA A 107 17.37 -6.02 7.58
N GLN A 108 18.20 -4.97 7.59
CA GLN A 108 18.80 -4.37 6.38
C GLN A 108 20.00 -5.16 5.84
N VAL A 109 20.73 -5.89 6.68
CA VAL A 109 21.89 -6.67 6.25
C VAL A 109 21.45 -7.75 5.27
N SER A 110 22.07 -7.78 4.09
CA SER A 110 21.88 -8.85 3.10
C SER A 110 23.07 -9.80 3.08
N GLY A 111 23.00 -10.84 2.24
CA GLY A 111 24.12 -11.76 2.01
C GLY A 111 25.31 -11.15 1.26
N PHE A 112 25.22 -9.91 0.77
CA PHE A 112 26.30 -9.22 0.06
C PHE A 112 26.55 -7.83 0.64
N PRO A 113 27.77 -7.49 1.11
CA PRO A 113 28.05 -6.22 1.80
C PRO A 113 27.68 -4.94 1.01
N GLY A 114 27.70 -5.01 -0.32
CA GLY A 114 27.33 -3.88 -1.18
C GLY A 114 25.83 -3.73 -1.46
N ILE A 115 24.99 -4.65 -0.99
CA ILE A 115 23.54 -4.65 -1.20
C ILE A 115 22.85 -4.67 0.16
N LYS A 116 21.89 -3.77 0.37
CA LYS A 116 21.06 -3.75 1.57
C LYS A 116 19.64 -4.16 1.23
N ARG A 117 18.99 -4.88 2.14
CA ARG A 117 17.55 -5.07 2.10
C ARG A 117 16.84 -3.74 2.37
N LYS A 118 15.67 -3.58 1.77
CA LYS A 118 14.78 -2.45 1.94
C LYS A 118 13.37 -2.99 2.17
N GLY A 119 12.60 -2.36 3.06
CA GLY A 119 11.19 -2.64 3.15
C GLY A 119 10.46 -1.81 2.10
N ILE A 120 9.83 -2.43 1.09
CA ILE A 120 9.00 -1.70 0.12
C ILE A 120 7.63 -2.35 0.07
N TYR A 121 6.59 -1.60 0.44
CA TYR A 121 5.27 -2.18 0.65
C TYR A 121 4.14 -1.17 0.44
N ASP A 122 2.91 -1.66 0.32
CA ASP A 122 1.71 -0.82 0.30
C ASP A 122 1.39 -0.38 1.74
N ARG A 123 2.11 0.63 2.23
CA ARG A 123 1.93 1.18 3.58
C ARG A 123 0.48 1.60 3.81
N ILE A 124 -0.17 2.17 2.81
CA ILE A 124 -1.57 2.61 2.91
C ILE A 124 -2.49 1.44 3.27
N ALA A 125 -2.36 0.30 2.59
CA ALA A 125 -3.18 -0.87 2.86
C ALA A 125 -2.93 -1.44 4.27
N HIS A 126 -1.67 -1.49 4.72
CA HIS A 126 -1.34 -1.97 6.06
C HIS A 126 -1.91 -1.06 7.15
N GLU A 127 -1.75 0.25 6.96
CA GLU A 127 -2.22 1.27 7.89
C GLU A 127 -3.75 1.32 7.99
N ALA A 128 -4.44 1.11 6.87
CA ALA A 128 -5.90 0.97 6.85
C ALA A 128 -6.35 -0.24 7.67
N ALA A 129 -5.68 -1.39 7.50
CA ALA A 129 -5.98 -2.62 8.24
C ALA A 129 -5.70 -2.49 9.74
N LEU A 130 -4.58 -1.87 10.13
CA LEU A 130 -4.26 -1.57 11.52
C LEU A 130 -5.29 -0.62 12.14
N CYS A 131 -5.68 0.45 11.43
CA CYS A 131 -6.73 1.37 11.90
C CYS A 131 -8.05 0.65 12.15
N ARG A 132 -8.42 -0.25 11.24
CA ARG A 132 -9.64 -1.03 11.35
C ARG A 132 -9.60 -1.93 12.59
N LEU A 133 -8.46 -2.58 12.86
CA LEU A 133 -8.28 -3.38 14.07
C LEU A 133 -8.41 -2.56 15.37
N GLU A 134 -7.79 -1.38 15.43
CA GLU A 134 -7.89 -0.48 16.59
C GLU A 134 -9.35 -0.13 16.87
N ARG A 135 -10.10 0.27 15.84
CA ARG A 135 -11.51 0.65 15.98
C ARG A 135 -12.40 -0.49 16.40
N GLU A 136 -12.23 -1.68 15.80
CA GLU A 136 -13.06 -2.84 16.10
C GLU A 136 -12.80 -3.40 17.51
N SER A 137 -11.56 -3.29 18.00
CA SER A 137 -11.21 -3.76 19.34
C SER A 137 -11.49 -2.74 20.45
N GLY A 138 -11.57 -1.45 20.11
CA GLY A 138 -11.67 -0.36 21.09
C GLY A 138 -10.44 -0.27 22.01
N GLN A 139 -9.33 -0.92 21.62
CA GLN A 139 -8.11 -1.05 22.38
C GLN A 139 -6.91 -0.69 21.52
N ASN A 140 -5.78 -0.42 22.17
CA ASN A 140 -4.50 -0.24 21.50
C ASN A 140 -4.12 -1.51 20.71
N LEU A 141 -3.35 -1.33 19.63
CA LEU A 141 -2.86 -2.45 18.85
C LEU A 141 -2.07 -3.44 19.73
N PRO A 142 -2.30 -4.75 19.55
CA PRO A 142 -1.51 -5.79 20.21
C PRO A 142 0.01 -5.67 19.99
N ALA A 143 0.76 -6.37 20.85
CA ALA A 143 2.22 -6.34 20.85
C ALA A 143 2.85 -7.11 19.68
N GLY A 144 2.12 -8.03 19.05
CA GLY A 144 2.56 -8.76 17.86
C GLY A 144 1.45 -8.92 16.84
N ILE A 145 1.58 -8.26 15.69
CA ILE A 145 0.63 -8.34 14.59
C ILE A 145 1.39 -8.63 13.31
N ILE A 146 0.86 -9.53 12.50
CA ILE A 146 1.34 -9.73 11.13
C ILE A 146 0.28 -9.22 10.18
N VAL A 147 0.64 -8.35 9.24
CA VAL A 147 -0.26 -7.87 8.20
C VAL A 147 0.25 -8.35 6.85
N ALA A 148 -0.60 -9.06 6.11
CA ALA A 148 -0.35 -9.47 4.74
C ALA A 148 -1.32 -8.73 3.81
N SER A 149 -0.79 -7.80 3.00
CA SER A 149 -1.52 -7.10 1.96
C SER A 149 -1.34 -7.82 0.62
N LEU A 150 -2.46 -8.21 0.01
CA LEU A 150 -2.56 -8.90 -1.27
C LEU A 150 -2.99 -7.90 -2.35
N GLY A 151 -2.09 -7.60 -3.29
CA GLY A 151 -2.29 -6.58 -4.31
C GLY A 151 -1.40 -6.78 -5.54
N GLU A 152 -1.12 -5.69 -6.26
CA GLU A 152 -0.15 -5.70 -7.37
C GLU A 152 1.19 -6.29 -6.96
N GLY A 153 1.64 -5.93 -5.75
CA GLY A 153 2.65 -6.61 -4.96
C GLY A 153 2.06 -7.19 -3.68
N VAL A 154 2.69 -8.26 -3.18
CA VAL A 154 2.29 -8.91 -1.93
C VAL A 154 3.30 -8.58 -0.85
N SER A 155 2.84 -7.85 0.16
CA SER A 155 3.68 -7.45 1.30
C SER A 155 3.21 -8.12 2.58
N VAL A 156 4.13 -8.65 3.35
CA VAL A 156 3.88 -9.27 4.65
C VAL A 156 4.83 -8.65 5.65
N ALA A 157 4.26 -8.06 6.69
CA ALA A 157 4.97 -7.23 7.65
C ALA A 157 4.72 -7.68 9.09
N ALA A 158 5.74 -7.57 9.92
CA ALA A 158 5.67 -7.73 11.36
C ALA A 158 5.56 -6.38 12.05
N TYR A 159 4.53 -6.21 12.88
CA TYR A 159 4.30 -5.03 13.69
C TYR A 159 4.32 -5.36 15.18
N ALA A 160 4.85 -4.44 15.99
CA ALA A 160 4.74 -4.47 17.44
C ALA A 160 4.15 -3.18 17.99
N GLY A 161 2.95 -3.25 18.57
CA GLY A 161 2.23 -2.06 19.05
C GLY A 161 2.00 -1.03 17.94
N GLY A 162 1.78 -1.48 16.70
CA GLY A 162 1.61 -0.62 15.52
C GLY A 162 2.91 -0.10 14.90
N ARG A 163 4.08 -0.38 15.48
CA ARG A 163 5.38 -0.05 14.89
C ARG A 163 5.86 -1.18 13.99
N LEU A 164 6.26 -0.85 12.77
CA LEU A 164 6.86 -1.80 11.83
C LEU A 164 8.23 -2.28 12.32
N LEU A 165 8.46 -3.59 12.26
CA LEU A 165 9.73 -4.24 12.63
C LEU A 165 10.46 -4.82 11.42
N ASP A 166 9.74 -5.46 10.50
CA ASP A 166 10.26 -6.03 9.26
C ASP A 166 9.12 -6.11 8.23
N VAL A 167 9.47 -6.00 6.96
CA VAL A 167 8.59 -6.21 5.80
C VAL A 167 9.46 -6.56 4.60
N ASN A 168 8.96 -7.43 3.72
CA ASN A 168 9.63 -7.73 2.46
C ASN A 168 9.62 -6.55 1.49
N ASN A 169 10.56 -6.52 0.55
CA ASN A 169 10.45 -5.70 -0.66
C ASN A 169 9.43 -6.31 -1.63
N ALA A 170 8.17 -5.93 -1.49
CA ALA A 170 7.08 -6.46 -2.29
C ALA A 170 7.13 -6.07 -3.77
N ARG A 171 8.03 -5.17 -4.19
CA ARG A 171 8.15 -4.67 -5.57
C ARG A 171 9.36 -5.22 -6.31
N ASP A 172 10.55 -5.15 -5.71
CA ASP A 172 11.83 -5.41 -6.39
C ASP A 172 12.34 -6.85 -6.21
N GLY A 173 11.45 -7.79 -5.88
CA GLY A 173 11.77 -9.23 -5.91
C GLY A 173 12.06 -9.90 -4.57
N GLU A 174 11.47 -9.44 -3.45
CA GLU A 174 11.46 -10.18 -2.19
C GLU A 174 10.04 -10.68 -1.82
N GLY A 175 10.00 -11.80 -1.11
CA GLY A 175 8.76 -12.38 -0.59
C GLY A 175 7.90 -13.04 -1.68
N PRO A 176 6.56 -13.10 -1.47
CA PRO A 176 5.64 -13.75 -2.40
C PRO A 176 5.56 -13.01 -3.75
N MET A 177 5.27 -13.80 -4.79
CA MET A 177 4.85 -13.30 -6.09
C MET A 177 3.59 -12.43 -5.93
N GLY A 178 3.52 -11.34 -6.69
CA GLY A 178 2.35 -10.46 -6.76
C GLY A 178 1.51 -10.71 -8.02
N TRP A 179 0.59 -9.79 -8.31
CA TRP A 179 -0.11 -9.80 -9.59
C TRP A 179 0.81 -9.39 -10.75
N LYS A 180 1.65 -8.36 -10.57
CA LYS A 180 2.62 -7.88 -11.58
C LYS A 180 4.08 -8.12 -11.20
N PHE A 181 4.35 -8.25 -9.91
CA PHE A 181 5.73 -8.31 -9.43
C PHE A 181 6.16 -9.76 -9.26
N CYS A 182 7.41 -10.06 -9.63
CA CYS A 182 7.94 -11.42 -9.62
C CYS A 182 7.96 -12.06 -8.22
N GLY A 183 8.14 -11.27 -7.16
CA GLY A 183 8.53 -11.80 -5.86
C GLY A 183 9.91 -12.46 -5.90
N SER A 184 10.19 -13.34 -4.95
CA SER A 184 11.51 -13.99 -4.84
C SER A 184 11.82 -14.90 -6.01
N LEU A 185 12.93 -14.62 -6.71
CA LEU A 185 13.46 -15.46 -7.78
C LEU A 185 14.74 -16.20 -7.36
N PRO A 186 15.00 -17.40 -7.89
CA PRO A 186 16.30 -18.03 -7.76
C PRO A 186 17.41 -17.15 -8.36
N THR A 187 18.39 -16.73 -7.54
CA THR A 187 19.40 -15.73 -7.92
C THR A 187 20.27 -16.17 -9.10
N GLU A 188 20.80 -17.39 -9.06
CA GLU A 188 21.70 -17.89 -10.12
C GLU A 188 20.98 -18.07 -11.47
N PRO A 189 19.80 -18.71 -11.53
CA PRO A 189 19.00 -18.75 -12.76
C PRO A 189 18.59 -17.37 -13.28
N PHE A 190 18.25 -16.42 -12.40
CA PHE A 190 17.91 -15.06 -12.80
C PHE A 190 19.11 -14.33 -13.42
N VAL A 191 20.30 -14.44 -12.81
CA VAL A 191 21.54 -13.89 -13.38
C VAL A 191 21.82 -14.49 -14.75
N HIS A 192 21.76 -15.82 -14.89
CA HIS A 192 21.96 -16.47 -16.18
C HIS A 192 20.97 -15.96 -17.25
N TRP A 193 19.68 -15.89 -16.90
CA TRP A 193 18.64 -15.34 -17.79
C TRP A 193 18.88 -13.88 -18.13
N ALA A 194 19.34 -13.05 -17.18
CA ALA A 194 19.60 -11.64 -17.37
C ALA A 194 20.69 -11.38 -18.41
N PHE A 195 21.76 -12.19 -18.40
CA PHE A 195 22.85 -12.09 -19.37
C PHE A 195 22.58 -12.84 -20.68
N THR A 196 21.57 -13.70 -20.72
CA THR A 196 21.14 -14.36 -21.96
C THR A 196 20.38 -13.38 -22.85
N GLY A 197 20.86 -13.15 -24.08
CA GLY A 197 20.16 -12.35 -25.08
C GLY A 197 20.34 -10.83 -24.97
N GLY A 198 21.32 -10.35 -24.18
CA GLY A 198 21.73 -8.94 -24.19
C GLY A 198 20.69 -7.95 -23.65
N LYS A 199 19.98 -8.33 -22.58
CA LYS A 199 18.96 -7.49 -21.96
C LYS A 199 19.58 -6.23 -21.35
N THR A 200 18.88 -5.12 -21.52
CA THR A 200 19.23 -3.84 -20.90
C THR A 200 18.82 -3.82 -19.43
N ARG A 201 19.44 -2.94 -18.64
CA ARG A 201 19.04 -2.72 -17.24
C ARG A 201 17.54 -2.44 -17.09
N ALA A 202 16.96 -1.58 -17.94
CA ALA A 202 15.54 -1.26 -17.88
C ALA A 202 14.64 -2.49 -18.13
N GLN A 203 15.05 -3.39 -19.03
CA GLN A 203 14.33 -4.64 -19.26
C GLN A 203 14.44 -5.60 -18.06
N LEU A 204 15.57 -5.60 -17.36
CA LEU A 204 15.73 -6.40 -16.14
C LEU A 204 14.90 -5.86 -14.98
N GLU A 205 14.85 -4.53 -14.83
CA GLU A 205 14.01 -3.86 -13.84
C GLU A 205 12.52 -4.14 -14.14
N SER A 206 12.07 -3.90 -15.39
CA SER A 206 10.69 -4.19 -15.85
C SER A 206 10.30 -5.65 -15.63
N ALA A 207 11.22 -6.59 -15.87
CA ALA A 207 10.97 -8.01 -15.62
C ALA A 207 10.64 -8.29 -14.15
N LEU A 208 11.26 -7.59 -13.19
CA LEU A 208 11.03 -7.77 -11.77
C LEU A 208 9.74 -7.09 -11.31
N ASP A 209 9.50 -5.84 -11.74
CA ASP A 209 8.48 -4.96 -11.17
C ASP A 209 7.30 -4.62 -12.09
N GLU A 210 7.19 -5.15 -13.31
CA GLU A 210 6.02 -4.90 -14.18
C GLU A 210 5.56 -6.13 -14.98
N GLU A 211 6.51 -6.94 -15.48
CA GLU A 211 6.29 -8.06 -16.39
C GLU A 211 6.31 -9.43 -15.69
N GLY A 212 6.21 -9.44 -14.37
CA GLY A 212 6.22 -10.64 -13.55
C GLY A 212 4.84 -11.03 -13.04
N GLY A 213 4.83 -11.70 -11.89
CA GLY A 213 3.60 -12.02 -11.18
C GLY A 213 2.69 -13.00 -11.91
N TRP A 214 1.46 -13.12 -11.42
CA TRP A 214 0.43 -13.89 -12.13
C TRP A 214 0.14 -13.35 -13.53
N ALA A 215 0.28 -12.04 -13.76
CA ALA A 215 0.06 -11.42 -15.06
C ALA A 215 0.91 -12.07 -16.18
N ALA A 216 2.16 -12.45 -15.88
CA ALA A 216 3.06 -13.16 -16.78
C ALA A 216 2.61 -14.61 -17.09
N TYR A 217 1.83 -15.23 -16.20
CA TYR A 217 1.35 -16.61 -16.33
C TYR A 217 -0.06 -16.71 -16.94
N LYS A 218 -0.66 -15.60 -17.38
CA LYS A 218 -1.99 -15.62 -18.00
C LYS A 218 -2.02 -16.54 -19.23
N GLY A 219 -2.97 -17.47 -19.24
CA GLY A 219 -3.10 -18.50 -20.29
C GLY A 219 -2.25 -19.75 -20.04
N MET A 220 -1.37 -19.74 -19.04
CA MET A 220 -0.59 -20.91 -18.60
C MET A 220 -1.04 -21.44 -17.23
N MET A 221 -1.65 -20.58 -16.40
CA MET A 221 -2.08 -20.88 -15.04
C MET A 221 -3.49 -20.34 -14.81
N SER A 222 -4.36 -21.15 -14.20
CA SER A 222 -5.70 -20.69 -13.82
C SER A 222 -5.65 -19.73 -12.61
N PRO A 223 -6.68 -18.88 -12.42
CA PRO A 223 -6.78 -18.05 -11.21
C PRO A 223 -6.74 -18.87 -9.92
N GLU A 224 -7.36 -20.05 -9.89
CA GLU A 224 -7.38 -20.93 -8.73
C GLU A 224 -6.00 -21.53 -8.42
N GLU A 225 -5.27 -21.96 -9.44
CA GLU A 225 -3.89 -22.43 -9.30
C GLU A 225 -2.98 -21.33 -8.77
N TRP A 226 -3.13 -20.13 -9.30
CA TRP A 226 -2.44 -18.94 -8.82
C TRP A 226 -2.73 -18.69 -7.33
N GLU A 227 -4.00 -18.68 -6.92
CA GLU A 227 -4.36 -18.45 -5.52
C GLU A 227 -3.75 -19.51 -4.58
N GLU A 228 -3.65 -20.78 -5.00
CA GLU A 228 -3.02 -21.84 -4.20
C GLU A 228 -1.50 -21.64 -4.04
N ILE A 229 -0.82 -21.20 -5.11
CA ILE A 229 0.61 -20.87 -5.11
C ILE A 229 0.88 -19.63 -4.25
N MET A 230 0.11 -18.56 -4.48
CA MET A 230 0.18 -17.33 -3.69
C MET A 230 -0.05 -17.64 -2.20
N ALA A 231 -1.06 -18.44 -1.87
CA ALA A 231 -1.34 -18.82 -0.49
C ALA A 231 -0.18 -19.57 0.17
N TYR A 232 0.50 -20.46 -0.56
CA TYR A 232 1.68 -21.15 -0.07
C TYR A 232 2.84 -20.17 0.22
N GLN A 233 3.12 -19.25 -0.71
CA GLN A 233 4.20 -18.27 -0.56
C GLN A 233 3.91 -17.28 0.59
N VAL A 234 2.69 -16.77 0.69
CA VAL A 234 2.26 -15.87 1.77
C VAL A 234 2.40 -16.54 3.13
N VAL A 235 2.04 -17.81 3.26
CA VAL A 235 2.15 -18.54 4.54
C VAL A 235 3.61 -18.71 4.96
N LYS A 236 4.52 -18.96 4.01
CA LYS A 236 5.96 -18.97 4.31
C LYS A 236 6.44 -17.62 4.84
N GLU A 237 6.02 -16.54 4.20
CA GLU A 237 6.40 -15.19 4.60
C GLU A 237 5.81 -14.82 5.97
N ILE A 238 4.55 -15.19 6.23
CA ILE A 238 3.94 -15.07 7.57
C ILE A 238 4.77 -15.86 8.59
N GLY A 239 5.23 -17.07 8.24
CA GLY A 239 6.12 -17.87 9.09
C GLY A 239 7.42 -17.14 9.44
N ALA A 240 8.04 -16.47 8.46
CA ALA A 240 9.21 -15.63 8.69
C ALA A 240 8.91 -14.46 9.65
N MET A 241 7.80 -13.74 9.42
CA MET A 241 7.37 -12.64 10.30
C MET A 241 7.00 -13.11 11.72
N ARG A 242 6.47 -14.33 11.88
CA ARG A 242 6.28 -14.94 13.21
C ARG A 242 7.61 -15.12 13.93
N ALA A 243 8.68 -15.49 13.23
CA ALA A 243 10.00 -15.64 13.81
C ALA A 243 10.60 -14.28 14.24
N VAL A 244 10.39 -13.22 13.45
CA VAL A 244 10.74 -11.83 13.82
C VAL A 244 10.08 -11.44 15.15
N LEU A 245 8.80 -11.77 15.31
CA LEU A 245 8.04 -11.55 16.54
C LEU A 245 8.31 -12.56 17.66
N LYS A 246 9.32 -13.43 17.52
CA LYS A 246 9.66 -14.48 18.50
C LYS A 246 8.47 -15.37 18.86
N GLN A 247 7.64 -15.68 17.87
CA GLN A 247 6.37 -16.42 17.98
C GLN A 247 5.29 -15.77 18.84
N ARG A 248 5.52 -14.55 19.35
CA ARG A 248 4.52 -13.77 20.11
C ARG A 248 3.66 -12.98 19.13
N VAL A 249 2.76 -13.69 18.47
CA VAL A 249 1.83 -13.10 17.51
C VAL A 249 0.43 -13.20 18.09
N ASP A 250 -0.21 -12.06 18.27
CA ASP A 250 -1.58 -11.95 18.80
C ASP A 250 -2.62 -12.06 17.67
N LYS A 251 -2.27 -11.57 16.47
CA LYS A 251 -3.18 -11.51 15.34
C LYS A 251 -2.47 -11.54 13.99
N ILE A 252 -3.06 -12.23 13.03
CA ILE A 252 -2.69 -12.16 11.62
C ILE A 252 -3.82 -11.45 10.89
N VAL A 253 -3.49 -10.51 10.01
CA VAL A 253 -4.45 -9.76 9.20
C VAL A 253 -4.17 -10.01 7.74
N LEU A 254 -5.20 -10.43 7.00
CA LEU A 254 -5.18 -10.53 5.55
C LEU A 254 -6.00 -9.38 4.98
N THR A 255 -5.40 -8.59 4.09
CA THR A 255 -6.01 -7.40 3.51
C THR A 255 -5.50 -7.16 2.09
N GLY A 256 -5.90 -6.05 1.46
CA GLY A 256 -5.38 -5.61 0.16
C GLY A 256 -6.45 -5.58 -0.92
N GLU A 257 -6.21 -4.79 -1.95
CA GLU A 257 -7.18 -4.53 -3.03
C GLU A 257 -7.50 -5.77 -3.88
N MET A 258 -6.55 -6.71 -3.94
CA MET A 258 -6.70 -7.97 -4.67
C MET A 258 -6.95 -9.15 -3.73
N ALA A 259 -7.25 -8.88 -2.46
CA ALA A 259 -7.57 -9.91 -1.49
C ALA A 259 -8.96 -10.51 -1.75
N SER A 260 -9.03 -11.49 -2.64
CA SER A 260 -10.24 -12.28 -2.84
C SER A 260 -10.57 -13.08 -1.58
N LEU A 261 -11.85 -13.28 -1.30
CA LEU A 261 -12.30 -14.13 -0.19
C LEU A 261 -11.76 -15.56 -0.32
N SER A 262 -11.69 -16.07 -1.56
CA SER A 262 -11.11 -17.38 -1.88
C SER A 262 -9.62 -17.46 -1.56
N GLY A 263 -8.83 -16.48 -2.00
CA GLY A 263 -7.39 -16.41 -1.74
C GLY A 263 -7.08 -16.28 -0.25
N MET A 264 -7.80 -15.42 0.47
CA MET A 264 -7.65 -15.28 1.92
C MET A 264 -8.02 -16.57 2.66
N ALA A 265 -9.12 -17.23 2.27
CA ALA A 265 -9.50 -18.52 2.86
C ALA A 265 -8.44 -19.61 2.65
N ARG A 266 -7.78 -19.62 1.48
CA ARG A 266 -6.68 -20.55 1.16
C ARG A 266 -5.43 -20.32 2.01
N ILE A 267 -5.12 -19.06 2.32
CA ILE A 267 -4.04 -18.70 3.26
C ILE A 267 -4.42 -19.17 4.66
N LYS A 268 -5.61 -18.80 5.14
CA LYS A 268 -6.11 -19.15 6.47
C LYS A 268 -6.13 -20.65 6.71
N LYS A 269 -6.54 -21.45 5.73
CA LYS A 269 -6.56 -22.93 5.81
C LYS A 269 -5.17 -23.55 6.05
N ARG A 270 -4.09 -22.87 5.64
CA ARG A 270 -2.70 -23.34 5.78
C ARG A 270 -2.04 -22.87 7.08
N LEU A 271 -2.60 -21.87 7.74
CA LEU A 271 -2.08 -21.35 9.00
C LEU A 271 -2.58 -22.23 10.16
N PRO A 272 -1.79 -22.37 11.24
CA PRO A 272 -2.29 -22.96 12.47
C PRO A 272 -3.47 -22.14 13.03
N PRO A 273 -4.35 -22.75 13.85
CA PRO A 273 -5.52 -22.09 14.38
C PRO A 273 -5.21 -20.89 15.30
N ASP A 274 -4.00 -20.84 15.85
CA ASP A 274 -3.50 -19.77 16.71
C ASP A 274 -2.22 -19.14 16.10
N PRO A 275 -2.15 -17.81 15.95
CA PRO A 275 -3.14 -16.78 16.32
C PRO A 275 -4.33 -16.66 15.38
N ALA A 276 -5.38 -15.99 15.88
CA ALA A 276 -6.56 -15.67 15.10
C ALA A 276 -6.22 -14.90 13.81
N VAL A 277 -6.77 -15.36 12.69
CA VAL A 277 -6.64 -14.73 11.36
C VAL A 277 -7.88 -13.86 11.11
N ARG A 278 -7.65 -12.55 10.93
CA ARG A 278 -8.66 -11.56 10.56
C ARG A 278 -8.59 -11.25 9.08
N GLU A 279 -9.69 -11.41 8.38
CA GLU A 279 -9.83 -11.09 6.96
C GLU A 279 -10.52 -9.72 6.83
N ILE A 280 -9.83 -8.77 6.19
CA ILE A 280 -10.31 -7.40 5.93
C ILE A 280 -10.20 -7.16 4.41
N PRO A 281 -11.22 -7.56 3.62
CA PRO A 281 -11.16 -7.46 2.17
C PRO A 281 -11.05 -6.01 1.70
N GLY A 282 -10.27 -5.79 0.64
CA GLY A 282 -9.99 -4.47 0.10
C GLY A 282 -8.94 -3.70 0.91
N ALA A 283 -8.69 -2.47 0.51
CA ALA A 283 -7.92 -1.50 1.27
C ALA A 283 -8.71 -0.18 1.31
N ASP A 284 -9.15 0.26 2.49
CA ASP A 284 -9.71 1.61 2.66
C ASP A 284 -8.55 2.60 2.58
N ARG A 285 -8.15 2.97 1.35
CA ARG A 285 -6.98 3.82 1.11
C ARG A 285 -7.12 5.17 1.80
N ALA A 286 -8.33 5.74 1.85
CA ALA A 286 -8.60 6.98 2.55
C ALA A 286 -8.29 6.86 4.05
N LEU A 287 -8.73 5.76 4.68
CA LEU A 287 -8.43 5.47 6.09
C LEU A 287 -6.93 5.27 6.34
N GLY A 288 -6.24 4.54 5.47
CA GLY A 288 -4.80 4.32 5.56
C GLY A 288 -4.01 5.62 5.49
N LEU A 289 -4.32 6.48 4.52
CA LEU A 289 -3.70 7.81 4.36
C LEU A 289 -3.93 8.70 5.58
N ALA A 290 -5.17 8.73 6.07
CA ALA A 290 -5.52 9.47 7.27
C ALA A 290 -4.67 9.01 8.48
N ARG A 291 -4.53 7.70 8.68
CA ARG A 291 -3.71 7.15 9.78
C ARG A 291 -2.23 7.48 9.64
N ILE A 292 -1.66 7.35 8.43
CA ILE A 292 -0.26 7.71 8.15
C ILE A 292 0.00 9.15 8.56
N TRP A 293 -0.80 10.09 8.04
CA TRP A 293 -0.62 11.51 8.31
C TRP A 293 -0.73 11.84 9.80
N LEU A 294 -1.73 11.28 10.49
CA LEU A 294 -1.92 11.52 11.93
C LEU A 294 -0.78 10.94 12.77
N THR A 295 -0.26 9.78 12.38
CA THR A 295 0.87 9.13 13.07
C THR A 295 2.14 9.96 12.89
N ASP A 296 2.43 10.36 11.66
CA ASP A 296 3.62 11.16 11.34
C ASP A 296 3.54 12.55 12.00
N MET A 297 2.35 13.17 12.05
CA MET A 297 2.10 14.42 12.80
C MET A 297 2.42 14.27 14.29
N ARG A 298 1.94 13.19 14.92
CA ARG A 298 2.18 12.91 16.35
C ARG A 298 3.67 12.73 16.61
N LEU A 299 4.36 11.92 15.79
CA LEU A 299 5.79 11.68 15.91
C LEU A 299 6.62 12.95 15.71
N ALA A 300 6.24 13.81 14.75
CA ALA A 300 6.90 15.09 14.54
C ALA A 300 6.73 16.03 15.74
N ALA A 301 5.51 16.12 16.30
CA ALA A 301 5.23 16.92 17.49
C ALA A 301 6.02 16.43 18.71
N GLU A 302 6.11 15.12 18.93
CA GLU A 302 6.93 14.51 20.00
C GLU A 302 8.42 14.82 19.85
N ARG A 303 8.91 14.94 18.62
CA ARG A 303 10.30 15.29 18.30
C ARG A 303 10.57 16.80 18.31
N GLY A 304 9.58 17.64 18.62
CA GLY A 304 9.69 19.10 18.59
C GLY A 304 9.92 19.69 17.19
N GLY A 305 9.66 18.91 16.14
CA GLY A 305 9.87 19.30 14.75
C GLY A 305 8.69 20.08 14.18
N LYS A 306 8.98 21.04 13.28
CA LYS A 306 7.99 21.51 12.30
C LYS A 306 7.91 20.44 11.21
N LEU A 307 6.69 20.13 10.77
CA LEU A 307 6.53 19.42 9.51
C LEU A 307 6.77 20.42 8.39
N ASP A 308 7.75 20.13 7.55
CA ASP A 308 8.01 20.87 6.30
C ASP A 308 6.98 20.48 5.23
#